data_AF-A0A9D8XDV8-F1
#
_entry.id   AF-A0A9D8XDV8-F1
#
_cell.length_a   1.000
_cell.length_b   1.000
_cell.length_c   1.000
_cell.angle_alpha   90.00
_cell.angle_beta   90.00
_cell.angle_gamma   90.00
#
_symmetry.space_group_name_H-M   'P 1'
#
loop_
_entity.id
_entity.type
_entity.pdbx_description
1 polymer ?
#
loop_
_entity_poly.entity_id
_entity_poly.type
_entity_poly.pdbx_seq_one_letter_code
_entity_poly.pdbx_strand_id
1 'polypeptide(L)'
;GCPGSYADADSNKGFTIQNYNGVMLSTSEITLGEIRDGTSNTYLVGEKFRRPEVYETSCCCDDSGVFCGADPDNSRGTKLAPMQDRNGYNARQQFGSPHAGALGFVFCDGSVQRISYSIDLEAHQHLGNRADGEVVSYQ
;
A
#
# COMPACT_ATOMS: atom_id res chain seq x y z
N GLY A 1 20.98 0.21 3.48
CA GLY A 1 21.92 -0.21 4.54
C GLY A 1 21.33 0.20 5.86
N CYS A 2 21.44 -0.62 6.91
CA CYS A 2 20.85 -0.27 8.21
C CYS A 2 21.56 0.96 8.81
N PRO A 3 20.81 1.90 9.41
CA PRO A 3 21.41 3.06 10.08
C PRO A 3 22.26 2.62 11.28
N GLY A 4 23.34 3.36 11.55
CA GLY A 4 24.25 3.08 12.66
C GLY A 4 23.76 3.60 14.01
N SER A 5 22.71 4.43 14.01
CA SER A 5 22.11 5.06 15.19
C SER A 5 20.67 5.51 14.90
N TYR A 6 19.89 5.81 15.95
CA TYR A 6 18.56 6.43 15.79
C TYR A 6 18.64 7.78 15.05
N ALA A 7 19.61 8.62 15.38
CA ALA A 7 19.80 9.90 14.70
C ALA A 7 20.15 9.75 13.19
N ASP A 8 20.85 8.66 12.82
CA ASP A 8 21.07 8.34 11.40
C ASP A 8 19.78 7.87 10.71
N ALA A 9 18.92 7.13 11.42
CA ALA A 9 17.62 6.73 10.91
C ALA A 9 16.70 7.93 10.68
N ASP A 10 16.63 8.86 11.64
CA ASP A 10 15.81 10.08 11.57
C ASP A 10 16.28 11.00 10.44
N SER A 11 17.58 10.99 10.13
CA SER A 11 18.15 11.75 9.00
C SER A 11 18.08 11.01 7.66
N ASN A 12 17.31 9.91 7.58
CA ASN A 12 17.16 9.07 6.39
C ASN A 12 18.46 8.50 5.83
N LYS A 13 19.56 8.50 6.61
CA LYS A 13 20.83 7.97 6.16
C LYS A 13 20.78 6.45 6.07
N GLY A 14 21.02 5.94 4.86
CA GLY A 14 21.03 4.50 4.58
C GLY A 14 19.73 3.95 4.00
N PHE A 15 18.67 4.76 3.95
CA PHE A 15 17.41 4.44 3.28
C PHE A 15 17.39 5.02 1.86
N THR A 16 17.00 4.20 0.88
CA THR A 16 16.65 4.72 -0.45
C THR A 16 15.19 5.14 -0.40
N ILE A 17 14.91 6.41 -0.12
CA ILE A 17 13.55 6.94 -0.29
C ILE A 17 13.30 6.97 -1.80
N GLN A 18 12.63 5.95 -2.33
CA GLN A 18 12.04 6.04 -3.65
C GLN A 18 10.89 7.05 -3.59
N ASN A 19 10.51 7.64 -4.72
CA ASN A 19 9.44 8.63 -4.84
C ASN A 19 8.07 8.06 -4.42
N TYR A 20 7.87 7.80 -3.14
CA TYR A 20 6.63 7.32 -2.53
C TYR A 20 5.84 8.52 -2.01
N ASN A 21 4.56 8.53 -2.37
CA ASN A 21 3.63 9.63 -2.12
C ASN A 21 2.44 9.22 -1.24
N GLY A 22 2.35 7.96 -0.81
CA GLY A 22 1.34 7.50 0.15
C GLY A 22 1.62 7.94 1.60
N VAL A 23 0.91 7.31 2.54
CA VAL A 23 0.92 7.67 3.97
C VAL A 23 1.78 6.78 4.85
N MET A 24 2.13 5.56 4.41
CA MET A 24 3.02 4.64 5.10
C MET A 24 4.24 4.34 4.23
N LEU A 25 5.40 4.91 4.60
CA LEU A 25 6.67 4.70 3.94
C LEU A 25 7.80 4.63 5.00
N SER A 26 8.96 4.12 4.61
CA SER A 26 10.10 4.03 5.52
C SER A 26 10.42 5.39 6.12
N THR A 27 10.64 5.41 7.44
CA THR A 27 11.13 6.58 8.20
C THR A 27 10.31 7.87 8.06
N SER A 28 9.04 7.78 7.65
CA SER A 28 8.16 8.95 7.59
C SER A 28 7.39 9.21 8.87
N GLU A 29 7.22 10.48 9.20
CA GLU A 29 6.37 10.98 10.28
C GLU A 29 5.18 11.78 9.70
N ILE A 30 4.38 11.16 8.83
CA ILE A 30 3.26 11.86 8.17
C ILE A 30 2.16 12.20 9.19
N THR A 31 1.83 13.49 9.28
CA THR A 31 0.72 14.00 10.09
C THR A 31 -0.58 14.04 9.28
N LEU A 32 -1.74 14.06 9.97
CA LEU A 32 -3.04 14.22 9.28
C LEU A 32 -3.13 15.52 8.46
N GLY A 33 -2.45 16.59 8.89
CA GLY A 33 -2.41 17.86 8.16
C GLY A 33 -1.64 17.80 6.84
N GLU A 34 -0.86 16.74 6.61
CA GLU A 34 -0.14 16.49 5.36
C GLU A 34 -0.93 15.64 4.36
N ILE A 35 -2.11 15.13 4.76
CA ILE A 35 -3.05 14.40 3.89
C ILE A 35 -4.02 15.43 3.28
N ARG A 36 -3.52 16.18 2.30
CA ARG A 36 -4.21 17.35 1.72
C ARG A 36 -5.33 16.98 0.76
N ASP A 37 -5.32 15.78 0.21
CA ASP A 37 -6.34 15.28 -0.72
C ASP A 37 -7.60 14.81 0.01
N GLY A 38 -7.56 14.82 1.35
CA GLY A 38 -8.65 14.45 2.23
C GLY A 38 -8.49 13.04 2.79
N THR A 39 -8.77 12.90 4.09
CA THR A 39 -8.62 11.62 4.79
C THR A 39 -9.59 10.55 4.30
N SER A 40 -10.75 10.95 3.77
CA SER A 40 -11.75 10.07 3.16
C SER A 40 -11.44 9.70 1.69
N ASN A 41 -10.40 10.28 1.09
CA ASN A 41 -9.98 10.06 -0.29
C ASN A 41 -8.52 9.54 -0.39
N THR A 42 -7.92 9.13 0.73
CA THR A 42 -6.57 8.58 0.77
C THR A 42 -6.60 7.20 1.42
N TYR A 43 -6.00 6.20 0.76
CA TYR A 43 -5.86 4.85 1.30
C TYR A 43 -4.91 4.84 2.50
N LEU A 44 -5.30 4.07 3.52
CA LEU A 44 -4.47 3.75 4.67
C LEU A 44 -4.03 2.28 4.62
N VAL A 45 -4.97 1.33 4.62
CA VAL A 45 -4.68 -0.12 4.58
C VAL A 45 -5.44 -0.74 3.42
N GLY A 46 -4.84 -1.71 2.73
CA GLY A 46 -5.50 -2.46 1.68
C GLY A 46 -5.15 -3.94 1.75
N GLU A 47 -6.00 -4.77 1.15
CA GLU A 47 -5.73 -6.20 1.01
C GLU A 47 -4.54 -6.46 0.06
N LYS A 48 -3.73 -7.46 0.39
CA LYS A 48 -2.49 -7.82 -0.32
C LYS A 48 -2.76 -8.96 -1.29
N PHE A 49 -2.34 -8.82 -2.55
CA PHE A 49 -2.42 -9.93 -3.50
C PHE A 49 -1.65 -11.14 -2.98
N ARG A 50 -2.26 -12.32 -3.09
CA ARG A 50 -1.64 -13.61 -2.77
C ARG A 50 -2.01 -14.65 -3.81
N ARG A 51 -1.07 -15.53 -4.12
CA ARG A 51 -1.39 -16.67 -5.00
C ARG A 51 -2.11 -17.74 -4.15
N PRO A 52 -3.28 -18.25 -4.58
CA PRO A 52 -4.01 -19.26 -3.83
C PRO A 52 -3.20 -20.53 -3.51
N GLU A 53 -2.32 -20.94 -4.41
CA GLU A 53 -1.35 -22.05 -4.22
C GLU A 53 -0.43 -21.92 -3.00
N VAL A 54 -0.27 -20.72 -2.42
CA VAL A 54 0.57 -20.46 -1.25
C VAL A 54 -0.19 -19.77 -0.11
N TYR A 55 -1.48 -20.03 0.03
CA TYR A 55 -2.26 -19.56 1.18
C TYR A 55 -1.93 -20.31 2.47
N GLU A 56 -1.71 -21.63 2.37
CA GLU A 56 -1.42 -22.50 3.53
C GLU A 56 0.07 -22.79 3.70
N THR A 57 0.91 -22.19 2.84
CA THR A 57 2.36 -22.39 2.83
C THR A 57 3.08 -21.04 2.78
N SER A 58 4.38 -21.04 3.05
CA SER A 58 5.19 -19.83 2.97
C SER A 58 5.74 -19.60 1.56
N CYS A 59 5.94 -18.34 1.21
CA CYS A 59 6.80 -17.92 0.11
C CYS A 59 7.75 -16.84 0.63
N CYS A 60 8.72 -16.42 -0.20
CA CYS A 60 9.57 -15.26 0.08
C CYS A 60 8.83 -13.92 0.24
N CYS A 61 7.50 -13.93 0.16
CA CYS A 61 6.56 -12.81 0.18
C CYS A 61 5.62 -12.85 1.41
N ASP A 62 5.93 -13.72 2.36
CA ASP A 62 5.21 -13.93 3.63
C ASP A 62 6.15 -14.51 4.70
N ASP A 63 7.38 -14.00 4.76
CA ASP A 63 8.40 -14.40 5.73
C ASP A 63 8.66 -13.32 6.79
N SER A 64 8.06 -12.14 6.62
CA SER A 64 8.14 -11.00 7.55
C SER A 64 6.77 -10.61 8.13
N GLY A 65 6.70 -10.47 9.46
CA GLY A 65 5.47 -10.14 10.18
C GLY A 65 5.19 -8.63 10.27
N VAL A 66 4.02 -8.24 10.78
CA VAL A 66 3.58 -6.82 10.86
C VAL A 66 4.51 -5.88 11.65
N PHE A 67 5.39 -6.42 12.49
CA PHE A 67 6.30 -5.64 13.34
C PHE A 67 7.66 -5.33 12.68
N CYS A 68 7.92 -5.80 11.46
CA CYS A 68 9.20 -5.56 10.78
C CYS A 68 9.34 -4.13 10.21
N GLY A 69 8.32 -3.28 10.35
CA GLY A 69 8.30 -1.94 9.76
C GLY A 69 8.02 -1.99 8.26
N ALA A 70 8.67 -1.14 7.47
CA ALA A 70 8.48 -1.10 6.03
C ALA A 70 9.18 -2.29 5.33
N ASP A 71 8.40 -3.25 4.87
CA ASP A 71 8.87 -4.47 4.19
C ASP A 71 7.99 -4.82 2.97
N PRO A 72 8.54 -5.42 1.89
CA PRO A 72 7.73 -5.88 0.74
C PRO A 72 6.62 -6.88 1.08
N ASP A 73 6.57 -7.43 2.29
CA ASP A 73 5.52 -8.34 2.75
C ASP A 73 4.31 -7.61 3.33
N ASN A 74 4.47 -6.34 3.74
CA ASN A 74 3.40 -5.53 4.33
C ASN A 74 3.17 -4.17 3.63
N SER A 75 4.09 -3.74 2.77
CA SER A 75 4.04 -2.43 2.11
C SER A 75 3.66 -2.56 0.64
N ARG A 76 2.69 -1.79 0.18
CA ARG A 76 2.18 -1.80 -1.20
C ARG A 76 2.05 -0.38 -1.72
N GLY A 77 2.13 -0.23 -3.03
CA GLY A 77 1.94 1.04 -3.71
C GLY A 77 0.94 0.89 -4.85
N THR A 78 0.42 2.02 -5.32
CA THR A 78 -0.66 2.10 -6.31
C THR A 78 -0.15 2.24 -7.74
N LYS A 79 1.16 2.12 -7.97
CA LYS A 79 1.77 2.19 -9.32
C LYS A 79 1.21 1.12 -10.28
N LEU A 80 0.76 -0.01 -9.76
CA LEU A 80 0.17 -1.11 -10.51
C LEU A 80 -1.30 -1.25 -10.11
N ALA A 81 -2.15 -1.61 -11.08
CA ALA A 81 -3.57 -1.85 -10.82
C ALA A 81 -3.76 -2.99 -9.78
N PRO A 82 -4.80 -2.93 -8.93
CA PRO A 82 -5.10 -4.03 -8.03
C PRO A 82 -5.51 -5.28 -8.83
N MET A 83 -5.30 -6.47 -8.26
CA MET A 83 -5.57 -7.73 -8.95
C MET A 83 -6.25 -8.75 -8.03
N GLN A 84 -7.22 -9.48 -8.58
CA GLN A 84 -7.79 -10.63 -7.88
C GLN A 84 -6.77 -11.77 -7.79
N ASP A 85 -6.70 -12.41 -6.64
CA ASP A 85 -5.82 -13.54 -6.39
C ASP A 85 -6.00 -14.65 -7.45
N ARG A 86 -4.87 -15.07 -8.04
CA ARG A 86 -4.86 -16.01 -9.16
C ARG A 86 -3.59 -16.86 -9.17
N ASN A 87 -3.75 -18.17 -9.38
CA ASN A 87 -2.63 -19.11 -9.52
C ASN A 87 -1.75 -18.74 -10.72
N GLY A 88 -0.43 -18.94 -10.58
CA GLY A 88 0.54 -18.67 -11.64
C GLY A 88 0.88 -17.19 -11.89
N TYR A 89 0.34 -16.24 -11.11
CA TYR A 89 0.64 -14.81 -11.24
C TYR A 89 1.47 -14.30 -10.07
N ASN A 90 2.65 -13.73 -10.34
CA ASN A 90 3.50 -13.14 -9.30
C ASN A 90 3.30 -11.62 -9.18
N ALA A 91 2.20 -11.22 -8.56
CA ALA A 91 1.83 -9.82 -8.34
C ALA A 91 2.29 -9.31 -6.95
N ARG A 92 3.57 -9.52 -6.60
CA ARG A 92 4.12 -9.23 -5.26
C ARG A 92 3.90 -7.79 -4.81
N GLN A 93 3.91 -6.82 -5.73
CA GLN A 93 3.85 -5.39 -5.41
C GLN A 93 2.42 -4.81 -5.42
N GLN A 94 1.42 -5.60 -5.81
CA GLN A 94 0.05 -5.13 -5.99
C GLN A 94 -0.78 -5.35 -4.73
N PHE A 95 -1.75 -4.46 -4.53
CA PHE A 95 -2.93 -4.78 -3.74
C PHE A 95 -3.76 -5.85 -4.45
N GLY A 96 -4.48 -6.68 -3.68
CA GLY A 96 -5.28 -7.78 -4.22
C GLY A 96 -6.04 -8.52 -3.15
N SER A 97 -6.93 -9.43 -3.54
CA SER A 97 -7.75 -10.20 -2.61
C SER A 97 -8.31 -11.48 -3.25
N PRO A 98 -8.64 -12.51 -2.46
CA PRO A 98 -9.43 -13.67 -2.93
C PRO A 98 -10.85 -13.30 -3.35
N HIS A 99 -11.39 -12.19 -2.84
CA HIS A 99 -12.77 -11.81 -3.06
C HIS A 99 -13.05 -11.49 -4.53
N ALA A 100 -14.18 -11.98 -5.04
CA ALA A 100 -14.59 -11.75 -6.42
C ALA A 100 -15.00 -10.29 -6.65
N GLY A 101 -14.48 -9.72 -7.74
CA GLY A 101 -14.89 -8.41 -8.27
C GLY A 101 -14.30 -7.19 -7.56
N ALA A 102 -13.93 -7.28 -6.29
CA ALA A 102 -13.38 -6.16 -5.53
C ALA A 102 -12.50 -6.60 -4.36
N LEU A 103 -11.65 -5.67 -3.89
CA LEU A 103 -10.85 -5.78 -2.68
C LEU A 103 -11.20 -4.68 -1.67
N GLY A 104 -10.95 -4.92 -0.40
CA GLY A 104 -11.18 -3.99 0.70
C GLY A 104 -10.02 -3.02 0.89
N PHE A 105 -10.38 -1.76 1.15
CA PHE A 105 -9.49 -0.72 1.62
C PHE A 105 -10.07 -0.01 2.85
N VAL A 106 -9.19 0.38 3.76
CA VAL A 106 -9.42 1.32 4.85
C VAL A 106 -8.82 2.66 4.44
N PHE A 107 -9.57 3.74 4.61
CA PHE A 107 -9.13 5.10 4.32
C PHE A 107 -8.54 5.76 5.57
N CYS A 108 -7.83 6.88 5.41
CA CYS A 108 -7.22 7.61 6.52
C CYS A 108 -8.23 8.19 7.53
N ASP A 109 -9.51 8.29 7.15
CA ASP A 109 -10.61 8.64 8.07
C ASP A 109 -11.20 7.44 8.83
N GLY A 110 -10.70 6.23 8.58
CA GLY A 110 -11.16 4.98 9.19
C GLY A 110 -12.37 4.34 8.48
N SER A 111 -12.88 4.95 7.40
CA SER A 111 -13.93 4.33 6.60
C SER A 111 -13.40 3.13 5.82
N VAL A 112 -14.28 2.14 5.60
CA VAL A 112 -13.95 0.93 4.84
C VAL A 112 -14.76 0.94 3.56
N GLN A 113 -14.09 0.77 2.42
CA GLN A 113 -14.75 0.67 1.12
C GLN A 113 -14.22 -0.52 0.32
N ARG A 114 -15.04 -1.02 -0.59
CA ARG A 114 -14.63 -2.04 -1.57
C ARG A 114 -14.36 -1.37 -2.90
N ILE A 115 -13.20 -1.64 -3.48
CA ILE A 115 -12.75 -1.07 -4.74
C ILE A 115 -12.76 -2.18 -5.80
N SER A 116 -13.33 -1.91 -6.97
CA SER A 116 -13.31 -2.87 -8.07
C SER A 116 -11.88 -3.13 -8.57
N TYR A 117 -11.58 -4.36 -9.00
CA TYR A 117 -10.34 -4.62 -9.74
C TYR A 117 -10.29 -3.91 -11.10
N SER A 118 -11.44 -3.44 -11.59
CA SER A 118 -11.55 -2.64 -12.81
C SER A 118 -11.44 -1.14 -12.58
N ILE A 119 -11.05 -0.70 -11.37
CA ILE A 119 -10.79 0.72 -11.11
C ILE A 119 -9.78 1.26 -12.14
N ASP A 120 -10.01 2.48 -12.59
CA ASP A 120 -9.05 3.17 -13.43
C ASP A 120 -7.70 3.32 -12.71
N LEU A 121 -6.59 3.12 -13.42
CA LEU A 121 -5.27 3.11 -12.81
C LEU A 121 -4.88 4.48 -12.24
N GLU A 122 -5.26 5.57 -12.91
CA GLU A 122 -4.99 6.93 -12.46
C GLU A 122 -5.81 7.23 -11.20
N ALA A 123 -7.11 6.87 -11.20
CA ALA A 123 -7.93 6.93 -9.99
C ALA A 123 -7.33 6.14 -8.81
N HIS A 124 -6.84 4.92 -9.05
CA HIS A 124 -6.17 4.12 -8.03
C HIS A 124 -4.88 4.78 -7.52
N GLN A 125 -4.11 5.42 -8.40
CA GLN A 125 -2.88 6.14 -8.05
C GLN A 125 -3.15 7.35 -7.18
N HIS A 126 -4.16 8.16 -7.54
CA HIS A 126 -4.60 9.31 -6.75
C HIS A 126 -5.08 8.90 -5.36
N LEU A 127 -5.88 7.83 -5.24
CA LEU A 127 -6.29 7.32 -3.93
C LEU A 127 -5.10 6.80 -3.09
N GLY A 128 -3.98 6.44 -3.72
CA GLY A 128 -2.73 6.09 -3.03
C GLY A 128 -1.81 7.28 -2.76
N ASN A 129 -2.19 8.48 -3.17
CA ASN A 129 -1.43 9.72 -2.95
C ASN A 129 -2.07 10.51 -1.82
N ARG A 130 -1.24 11.16 -1.00
CA ARG A 130 -1.72 11.99 0.11
C ARG A 130 -1.91 13.46 -0.25
N ALA A 131 -1.25 13.95 -1.30
CA ALA A 131 -1.15 15.39 -1.57
C ALA A 131 -0.87 15.78 -3.04
N ASP A 132 -1.55 15.20 -4.02
CA ASP A 132 -1.55 15.71 -5.42
C ASP A 132 -2.64 16.74 -5.74
N GLY A 133 -3.62 16.91 -4.86
CA GLY A 133 -4.73 17.84 -5.01
C GLY A 133 -5.91 17.26 -5.79
N GLU A 134 -5.87 15.99 -6.18
CA GLU A 134 -6.92 15.37 -7.00
C GLU A 134 -7.98 14.70 -6.13
N VAL A 135 -9.24 15.11 -6.33
CA VAL A 135 -10.39 14.49 -5.68
C VAL A 135 -10.98 13.45 -6.63
N VAL A 136 -10.92 12.18 -6.23
CA VAL A 136 -11.27 11.06 -7.10
C VAL A 136 -12.72 10.65 -6.87
N SER A 137 -13.47 10.49 -7.97
CA SER A 137 -14.72 9.74 -7.96
C SER A 137 -14.49 8.39 -8.63
N TYR A 138 -14.83 7.30 -7.95
CA TYR A 138 -14.67 5.93 -8.44
C TYR A 138 -15.98 5.15 -8.21
N GLN A 139 -16.28 4.19 -9.09
CA GLN A 139 -17.43 3.28 -8.99
C GLN A 139 -16.98 1.85 -8.80
#